data_AF-A0A8X7ZXP7-F1
#
_entry.id   AF-A0A8X7ZXP7-F1
#
_cell.length_a   1.000
_cell.length_b   1.000
_cell.length_c   1.000
_cell.angle_alpha   90.00
_cell.angle_beta   90.00
_cell.angle_gamma   90.00
#
_symmetry.space_group_name_H-M   'P 1'
#
loop_
_entity.id
_entity.type
_entity.pdbx_description
1 polymer ?
#
loop_
_entity_poly.entity_id
_entity_poly.type
_entity_poly.pdbx_seq_one_letter_code
_entity_poly.pdbx_strand_id
1 'polypeptide(L)'
;MAMSKKLITREEWERKLNDVKIRKEDMNKLVMNFLVTEGYVDAAEKFQMESGAEHIDLATITDRMAAKKAVQCGNVEDAIEKVNDLNPEILDTNPQLFFHLQQQRLIELIRNGKVNEALQFAQEELAPRGEEDHSFLEELERTVALLAFEDVSNCPVGDLLDISQRLKTASEVNAAILTSQSHEKDPKLPSLLKMLLWAQNQLDEKAAYPRIKNLSTAMLEDPAV
;
A
#
# COMPACT_ATOMS: atom_id res chain seq x y z
N MET A 1 -34.84 6.21 -28.37
CA MET A 1 -35.37 4.85 -28.13
C MET A 1 -34.40 4.16 -27.20
N ALA A 2 -34.79 3.84 -25.97
CA ALA A 2 -33.90 3.11 -25.05
C ALA A 2 -33.64 1.71 -25.64
N MET A 3 -32.39 1.36 -25.90
CA MET A 3 -32.06 -0.02 -26.28
C MET A 3 -32.49 -0.93 -25.12
N SER A 4 -33.33 -1.91 -25.41
CA SER A 4 -33.72 -2.93 -24.43
C SER A 4 -32.45 -3.64 -23.96
N LYS A 5 -32.10 -3.52 -22.68
CA LYS A 5 -30.95 -4.23 -22.09
C LYS A 5 -31.18 -5.73 -22.26
N LYS A 6 -30.12 -6.47 -22.59
CA LYS A 6 -30.19 -7.93 -22.69
C LYS A 6 -30.43 -8.53 -21.30
N LEU A 7 -31.48 -9.32 -21.12
CA LEU A 7 -31.70 -10.06 -19.87
C LEU A 7 -30.86 -11.35 -19.88
N ILE A 8 -30.05 -11.56 -18.86
CA ILE A 8 -29.30 -12.79 -18.62
C ILE A 8 -29.83 -13.39 -17.31
N THR A 9 -30.39 -14.59 -17.39
CA THR A 9 -30.92 -15.28 -16.21
C THR A 9 -29.79 -15.83 -15.34
N ARG A 10 -30.10 -16.09 -14.07
CA ARG A 10 -29.17 -16.72 -13.13
C ARG A 10 -28.62 -18.06 -13.61
N GLU A 11 -29.49 -18.90 -14.17
CA GLU A 11 -29.11 -20.20 -14.72
C GLU A 11 -28.11 -20.07 -15.89
N GLU A 12 -28.33 -19.10 -16.79
CA GLU A 12 -27.38 -18.84 -17.89
C GLU A 12 -26.05 -18.29 -17.36
N TRP A 13 -26.09 -17.44 -16.33
CA TRP A 13 -24.91 -16.87 -15.70
C TRP A 13 -24.07 -17.92 -14.99
N GLU A 14 -24.69 -18.75 -14.15
CA GLU A 14 -24.02 -19.83 -13.41
C GLU A 14 -23.42 -20.87 -14.35
N ARG A 15 -24.13 -21.22 -15.44
CA ARG A 15 -23.57 -22.09 -16.49
C ARG A 15 -22.31 -21.49 -17.12
N LYS A 16 -22.33 -20.21 -17.48
CA LYS A 16 -21.14 -19.53 -18.03
C LYS A 16 -19.99 -19.48 -17.04
N LEU A 17 -20.26 -19.25 -15.76
CA LEU A 17 -19.23 -19.27 -14.71
C LEU A 17 -18.62 -20.66 -14.55
N ASN A 18 -19.43 -21.72 -14.56
CA ASN A 18 -18.94 -23.10 -14.45
C ASN A 18 -18.11 -23.55 -15.66
N ASP A 19 -18.36 -22.99 -16.84
CA ASP A 19 -17.56 -23.25 -18.04
C ASP A 19 -16.16 -22.62 -17.97
N VAL A 20 -15.95 -21.61 -17.11
CA VAL A 20 -14.63 -20.99 -16.90
C VAL A 20 -13.76 -21.92 -16.05
N LYS A 21 -12.78 -22.54 -16.68
CA LYS A 21 -11.81 -23.41 -16.00
C LYS A 21 -10.67 -22.58 -15.40
N ILE A 22 -10.65 -22.50 -14.07
CA ILE A 22 -9.53 -21.91 -13.31
C ILE A 22 -8.70 -23.04 -12.72
N ARG A 23 -7.39 -23.03 -12.96
CA ARG A 23 -6.48 -24.01 -12.39
C ARG A 23 -6.26 -23.71 -10.90
N LYS A 24 -6.18 -24.76 -10.09
CA LYS A 24 -5.92 -24.60 -8.65
C LYS A 24 -4.57 -23.92 -8.39
N GLU A 25 -3.59 -24.21 -9.23
CA GLU A 25 -2.25 -23.63 -9.17
C GLU A 25 -2.28 -22.11 -9.35
N ASP A 26 -3.12 -21.60 -10.26
CA ASP A 26 -3.25 -20.16 -10.50
C ASP A 26 -3.94 -19.46 -9.32
N MET A 27 -4.95 -20.11 -8.72
CA MET A 27 -5.57 -19.61 -7.48
C MET A 27 -4.57 -19.60 -6.31
N ASN A 28 -3.79 -20.66 -6.15
CA ASN A 28 -2.78 -20.76 -5.10
C ASN A 28 -1.71 -19.68 -5.28
N LYS A 29 -1.24 -19.43 -6.51
CA LYS A 29 -0.31 -18.32 -6.81
C LYS A 29 -0.91 -16.96 -6.47
N LEU A 30 -2.19 -16.75 -6.75
CA LEU A 30 -2.88 -15.50 -6.43
C LEU A 30 -2.97 -15.27 -4.91
N VAL A 31 -3.33 -16.29 -4.15
CA VAL A 31 -3.39 -16.23 -2.68
C VAL A 31 -2.00 -16.03 -2.10
N MET A 32 -1.00 -16.78 -2.58
CA MET A 32 0.38 -16.64 -2.13
C MET A 32 0.94 -15.24 -2.40
N ASN A 33 0.70 -14.69 -3.61
CA ASN A 33 1.07 -13.31 -3.94
C ASN A 33 0.47 -12.31 -2.94
N PHE A 34 -0.82 -12.46 -2.59
CA PHE A 34 -1.45 -11.58 -1.61
C PHE A 34 -0.80 -11.69 -0.22
N LEU A 35 -0.59 -12.92 0.29
CA LEU A 35 0.00 -13.14 1.61
C LEU A 35 1.42 -12.57 1.70
N VAL A 36 2.22 -12.77 0.65
CA VAL A 36 3.59 -12.27 0.57
C VAL A 36 3.62 -10.75 0.46
N THR A 37 2.87 -10.16 -0.48
CA THR A 37 2.89 -8.70 -0.68
C THR A 37 2.37 -7.95 0.54
N GLU A 38 1.32 -8.45 1.21
CA GLU A 38 0.81 -7.84 2.44
C GLU A 38 1.67 -8.15 3.69
N GLY A 39 2.51 -9.19 3.62
CA GLY A 39 3.44 -9.57 4.67
C GLY A 39 2.85 -10.43 5.78
N TYR A 40 1.85 -11.23 5.47
CA TYR A 40 1.28 -12.24 6.36
C TYR A 40 2.16 -13.48 6.41
N VAL A 41 3.33 -13.38 7.04
CA VAL A 41 4.40 -14.41 7.06
C VAL A 41 3.87 -15.76 7.55
N ASP A 42 3.23 -15.80 8.73
CA ASP A 42 2.72 -17.05 9.32
C ASP A 42 1.69 -17.74 8.42
N ALA A 43 0.80 -16.95 7.82
CA ALA A 43 -0.21 -17.46 6.90
C ALA A 43 0.41 -17.96 5.60
N ALA A 44 1.40 -17.25 5.06
CA ALA A 44 2.15 -17.67 3.86
C ALA A 44 2.88 -19.00 4.11
N GLU A 45 3.51 -19.17 5.27
CA GLU A 45 4.20 -20.41 5.65
C GLU A 45 3.24 -21.60 5.68
N LYS A 46 2.13 -21.47 6.43
CA LYS A 46 1.13 -22.54 6.52
C LYS A 46 0.49 -22.84 5.18
N PHE A 47 0.19 -21.80 4.40
CA PHE A 47 -0.38 -21.97 3.07
C PHE A 47 0.59 -22.72 2.14
N GLN A 48 1.88 -22.39 2.16
CA GLN A 48 2.90 -23.07 1.35
C GLN A 48 2.98 -24.57 1.67
N MET A 49 2.95 -24.93 2.95
CA MET A 49 3.00 -26.32 3.40
C MET A 49 1.79 -27.14 2.91
N GLU A 50 0.59 -26.55 2.94
CA GLU A 50 -0.65 -27.24 2.56
C GLU A 50 -0.90 -27.24 1.05
N SER A 51 -0.57 -26.15 0.36
CA SER A 51 -0.92 -25.95 -1.03
C SER A 51 0.12 -26.50 -2.01
N GLY A 52 1.33 -26.80 -1.54
CA GLY A 52 2.48 -27.15 -2.39
C GLY A 52 2.86 -26.03 -3.37
N ALA A 53 2.56 -24.77 -3.00
CA ALA A 53 2.91 -23.62 -3.83
C ALA A 53 4.43 -23.41 -3.87
N GLU A 54 4.86 -22.54 -4.79
CA GLU A 54 6.27 -22.19 -4.98
C GLU A 54 6.94 -21.78 -3.66
N HIS A 55 8.17 -22.23 -3.45
CA HIS A 55 8.93 -21.93 -2.24
C HIS A 55 9.38 -20.46 -2.29
N ILE A 56 8.90 -19.67 -1.34
CA ILE A 56 9.26 -18.26 -1.21
C ILE A 56 10.13 -18.10 0.03
N ASP A 57 11.21 -17.32 -0.09
CA ASP A 57 12.06 -17.00 1.04
C ASP A 57 11.34 -16.04 2.00
N LEU A 58 10.73 -16.61 3.04
CA LEU A 58 9.97 -15.88 4.05
C LEU A 58 10.84 -14.99 4.94
N ALA A 59 12.17 -15.15 4.95
CA ALA A 59 13.08 -14.31 5.73
C ALA A 59 13.03 -12.87 5.21
N THR A 60 13.13 -12.70 3.89
CA THR A 60 13.05 -11.37 3.23
C THR A 60 11.72 -10.65 3.49
N ILE A 61 10.63 -11.39 3.66
CA ILE A 61 9.30 -10.85 4.00
C ILE A 61 9.32 -10.32 5.43
N THR A 62 9.93 -11.06 6.36
CA THR A 62 10.01 -10.70 7.78
C THR A 62 10.80 -9.41 7.97
N ASP A 63 11.95 -9.30 7.32
CA ASP A 63 12.81 -8.11 7.41
C ASP A 63 12.13 -6.87 6.80
N ARG A 64 11.47 -7.03 5.64
CA ARG A 64 10.65 -5.97 5.05
C ARG A 64 9.53 -5.51 5.99
N MET A 65 8.83 -6.46 6.62
CA MET A 65 7.76 -6.14 7.56
C MET A 65 8.29 -5.48 8.84
N ALA A 66 9.50 -5.82 9.27
CA ALA A 66 10.19 -5.12 10.35
C ALA A 66 10.48 -3.65 9.99
N ALA A 67 11.00 -3.39 8.78
CA ALA A 67 11.22 -2.03 8.30
C ALA A 67 9.91 -1.21 8.22
N LYS A 68 8.85 -1.80 7.65
CA LYS A 68 7.51 -1.18 7.59
C LYS A 68 6.98 -0.86 9.00
N LYS A 69 7.11 -1.80 9.94
CA LYS A 69 6.65 -1.63 11.32
C LYS A 69 7.45 -0.55 12.07
N ALA A 70 8.75 -0.46 11.84
CA ALA A 70 9.59 0.58 12.43
C ALA A 70 9.07 1.99 12.08
N VAL A 71 8.74 2.24 10.80
CA VAL A 71 8.11 3.50 10.36
C VAL A 71 6.75 3.74 11.05
N GLN A 72 5.89 2.72 11.12
CA GLN A 72 4.57 2.83 11.76
C GLN A 72 4.66 3.18 13.26
N CYS A 73 5.69 2.67 13.94
CA CYS A 73 5.98 2.99 15.33
C CYS A 73 6.63 4.38 15.53
N GLY A 74 7.08 5.04 14.46
CA GLY A 74 7.82 6.30 14.52
C GLY A 74 9.34 6.14 14.71
N ASN A 75 9.86 4.91 14.64
CA ASN A 75 11.29 4.62 14.71
C ASN A 75 11.90 4.67 13.32
N VAL A 76 11.98 5.88 12.75
CA VAL A 76 12.40 6.08 11.35
C VAL A 76 13.88 5.73 11.14
N GLU A 77 14.73 5.95 12.15
CA GLU A 77 16.16 5.62 12.09
C GLU A 77 16.39 4.10 11.93
N ASP A 78 15.70 3.30 12.75
CA ASP A 78 15.70 1.83 12.65
C ASP A 78 15.11 1.37 11.31
N ALA A 79 14.10 2.08 10.77
CA ALA A 79 13.59 1.78 9.44
C ALA A 79 14.62 2.02 8.33
N ILE A 80 15.38 3.12 8.39
CA ILE A 80 16.44 3.44 7.42
C ILE A 80 17.55 2.39 7.48
N GLU A 81 18.00 2.02 8.68
CA GLU A 81 19.00 0.97 8.89
C GLU A 81 18.54 -0.35 8.25
N LYS A 82 17.31 -0.80 8.56
CA LYS A 82 16.75 -2.02 7.99
C LYS A 82 16.60 -1.98 6.47
N VAL A 83 16.24 -0.84 5.89
CA VAL A 83 16.16 -0.68 4.43
C VAL A 83 17.55 -0.84 3.81
N ASN A 84 18.56 -0.22 4.39
CA ASN A 84 19.94 -0.32 3.91
C ASN A 84 20.53 -1.73 4.07
N ASP A 85 20.23 -2.41 5.18
CA ASP A 85 20.62 -3.81 5.41
C ASP A 85 20.01 -4.75 4.37
N LEU A 86 18.76 -4.49 3.98
CA LEU A 86 18.06 -5.24 2.94
C LEU A 86 18.64 -4.98 1.55
N ASN A 87 18.82 -3.72 1.19
CA ASN A 87 19.51 -3.31 -0.02
C ASN A 87 19.94 -1.83 0.09
N PRO A 88 21.27 -1.54 0.12
CA PRO A 88 21.79 -0.18 0.26
C PRO A 88 21.42 0.72 -0.92
N GLU A 89 21.15 0.17 -2.10
CA GLU A 89 20.82 0.95 -3.29
C GLU A 89 19.38 1.51 -3.28
N ILE A 90 18.49 1.04 -2.38
CA ILE A 90 17.08 1.46 -2.38
C ILE A 90 16.97 2.98 -2.16
N LEU A 91 17.71 3.50 -1.18
CA LEU A 91 17.66 4.92 -0.83
C LEU A 91 18.45 5.79 -1.81
N ASP A 92 19.52 5.24 -2.40
CA ASP A 92 20.33 5.94 -3.41
C ASP A 92 19.56 6.11 -4.73
N THR A 93 18.79 5.09 -5.13
CA THR A 93 18.01 5.08 -6.37
C THR A 93 16.65 5.76 -6.23
N ASN A 94 16.22 6.09 -5.02
CA ASN A 94 14.94 6.74 -4.75
C ASN A 94 15.08 7.95 -3.81
N PRO A 95 15.53 9.11 -4.33
CA PRO A 95 15.69 10.34 -3.55
C PRO A 95 14.39 10.82 -2.89
N GLN A 96 13.26 10.57 -3.53
CA GLN A 96 11.94 10.93 -3.00
C GLN A 96 11.59 10.13 -1.74
N LEU A 97 11.80 8.82 -1.75
CA LEU A 97 11.59 7.98 -0.55
C LEU A 97 12.50 8.42 0.59
N PHE A 98 13.77 8.68 0.30
CA PHE A 98 14.71 9.17 1.31
C PHE A 98 14.22 10.49 1.90
N PHE A 99 13.78 11.44 1.07
CA PHE A 99 13.22 12.70 1.54
C PHE A 99 12.02 12.49 2.46
N HIS A 100 11.02 11.68 2.06
CA HIS A 100 9.85 11.41 2.90
C HIS A 100 10.21 10.71 4.23
N LEU A 101 11.22 9.84 4.23
CA LEU A 101 11.75 9.25 5.48
C LEU A 101 12.35 10.34 6.39
N GLN A 102 13.20 11.22 5.87
CA GLN A 102 13.78 12.29 6.68
C GLN A 102 12.73 13.30 7.14
N GLN A 103 11.74 13.62 6.30
CA GLN A 103 10.59 14.42 6.69
C GLN A 103 9.81 13.75 7.83
N GLN A 104 9.56 12.43 7.75
CA GLN A 104 8.92 11.70 8.84
C GLN A 104 9.77 11.78 10.13
N ARG A 105 11.09 11.63 10.03
CA ARG A 105 11.99 11.77 11.18
C ARG A 105 11.88 13.16 11.83
N LEU A 106 11.82 14.22 11.02
CA LEU A 106 11.58 15.58 11.51
C LEU A 106 10.23 15.67 12.24
N ILE A 107 9.15 15.13 11.67
CA ILE A 107 7.83 15.08 12.29
C ILE A 107 7.87 14.37 13.66
N GLU A 108 8.63 13.27 13.78
CA GLU A 108 8.79 12.55 15.06
C GLU A 108 9.60 13.35 16.09
N LEU A 109 10.62 14.10 15.67
CA LEU A 109 11.34 15.00 16.58
C LEU A 109 10.42 16.09 17.13
N ILE A 110 9.58 16.68 16.27
CA ILE A 110 8.58 17.69 16.65
C ILE A 110 7.56 17.09 17.62
N ARG A 111 7.05 15.89 17.32
CA ARG A 111 6.09 15.16 18.16
C ARG A 111 6.63 14.86 19.55
N ASN A 112 7.93 14.59 19.66
CA ASN A 112 8.62 14.35 20.92
C ASN A 112 9.03 15.63 21.66
N GLY A 113 8.67 16.81 21.16
CA GLY A 113 9.00 18.11 21.77
C GLY A 113 10.47 18.52 21.65
N LYS A 114 11.24 17.84 20.79
CA LYS A 114 12.68 18.08 20.59
C LYS A 114 12.91 19.18 19.55
N VAL A 115 12.39 20.38 19.82
CA VAL A 115 12.36 21.50 18.86
C VAL A 115 13.75 21.91 18.37
N ASN A 116 14.75 21.98 19.27
CA ASN A 116 16.12 22.37 18.88
C ASN A 116 16.78 21.33 17.97
N GLU A 117 16.62 20.04 18.28
CA GLU A 117 17.13 18.94 17.44
C GLU A 117 16.42 18.93 16.08
N ALA A 118 15.09 19.13 16.07
CA ALA A 118 14.29 19.23 14.86
C ALA A 118 14.76 20.37 13.95
N LEU A 119 15.02 21.55 14.52
CA LEU A 119 15.47 22.72 13.76
C LEU A 119 16.86 22.51 13.17
N GLN A 120 17.80 21.99 13.97
CA GLN A 120 19.14 21.68 13.50
C GLN A 120 19.09 20.64 12.38
N PHE A 121 18.32 19.56 12.56
CA PHE A 121 18.15 18.51 11.57
C PHE A 121 17.54 19.05 10.26
N ALA A 122 16.53 19.91 10.34
CA ALA A 122 15.93 20.52 9.17
C ALA A 122 16.93 21.37 8.37
N GLN A 123 17.83 22.09 9.05
CA GLN A 123 18.84 22.93 8.42
C GLN A 123 19.97 22.12 7.78
N GLU A 124 20.45 21.07 8.46
CA GLU A 124 21.59 20.28 8.00
C GLU A 124 21.21 19.29 6.88
N GLU A 125 20.07 18.63 6.99
CA GLU A 125 19.73 17.47 6.15
C GLU A 125 18.65 17.75 5.10
N LEU A 126 17.64 18.57 5.44
CA LEU A 126 16.47 18.80 4.59
C LEU A 126 16.57 20.08 3.75
N ALA A 127 17.15 21.16 4.29
CA ALA A 127 17.26 22.43 3.57
C ALA A 127 18.02 22.33 2.24
N PRO A 128 19.20 21.65 2.16
CA PRO A 128 19.90 21.49 0.87
C PRO A 128 19.04 20.78 -0.19
N ARG A 129 18.20 19.83 0.23
CA ARG A 129 17.32 19.07 -0.68
C ARG A 129 16.13 19.87 -1.17
N GLY A 130 15.60 20.76 -0.33
CA GLY A 130 14.55 21.71 -0.73
C GLY A 130 15.06 22.77 -1.72
N GLU A 131 16.35 23.12 -1.67
CA GLU A 131 16.95 24.01 -2.67
C GLU A 131 17.11 23.35 -4.04
N GLU A 132 17.32 22.03 -4.07
CA GLU A 132 17.48 21.25 -5.30
C GLU A 132 16.15 20.93 -6.00
N ASP A 133 15.06 20.69 -5.25
CA ASP A 133 13.74 20.34 -5.79
C ASP A 133 12.62 21.18 -5.15
N HIS A 134 11.88 21.91 -5.99
CA HIS A 134 10.78 22.78 -5.54
C HIS A 134 9.64 22.01 -4.88
N SER A 135 9.40 20.75 -5.29
CA SER A 135 8.36 19.92 -4.67
C SER A 135 8.71 19.57 -3.21
N PHE A 136 9.99 19.32 -2.93
CA PHE A 136 10.49 19.08 -1.57
C PHE A 136 10.46 20.36 -0.73
N LEU A 137 10.66 21.52 -1.34
CA LEU A 137 10.58 22.80 -0.65
C LEU A 137 9.18 23.04 -0.07
N GLU A 138 8.12 22.87 -0.88
CA GLU A 138 6.73 23.05 -0.41
C GLU A 138 6.40 22.10 0.76
N GLU A 139 6.84 20.85 0.66
CA GLU A 139 6.65 19.85 1.71
C GLU A 139 7.46 20.14 2.98
N LEU A 140 8.68 20.67 2.83
CA LEU A 140 9.53 21.07 3.94
C LEU A 140 8.95 22.28 4.66
N GLU A 141 8.50 23.30 3.94
CA GLU A 141 7.85 24.48 4.51
C GLU A 141 6.64 24.11 5.37
N ARG A 142 5.80 23.20 4.87
CA ARG A 142 4.66 22.66 5.64
C ARG A 142 5.10 21.96 6.91
N THR A 143 6.18 21.19 6.85
CA THR A 143 6.69 20.43 8.02
C THR A 143 7.32 21.36 9.05
N VAL A 144 8.11 22.35 8.61
CA VAL A 144 8.75 23.34 9.49
C VAL A 144 7.71 24.30 10.08
N ALA A 145 6.60 24.56 9.39
CA ALA A 145 5.50 25.35 9.94
C ALA A 145 4.97 24.77 11.26
N LEU A 146 5.05 23.45 11.48
CA LEU A 146 4.70 22.81 12.76
C LEU A 146 5.50 23.37 13.94
N LEU A 147 6.74 23.83 13.72
CA LEU A 147 7.59 24.44 14.74
C LEU A 147 7.14 25.85 15.14
N ALA A 148 6.35 26.52 14.30
CA ALA A 148 5.89 27.89 14.53
C ALA A 148 4.61 27.96 15.38
N PHE A 149 3.93 26.83 15.61
CA PHE A 149 2.69 26.77 16.39
C PHE A 149 2.94 26.15 17.76
N GLU A 150 2.44 26.80 18.82
CA GLU A 150 2.49 26.26 20.18
C GLU A 150 1.56 25.05 20.37
N ASP A 151 0.40 25.07 19.72
CA ASP A 151 -0.53 23.93 19.64
C ASP A 151 -0.44 23.26 18.27
N VAL A 152 0.38 22.23 18.20
CA VAL A 152 0.63 21.48 16.96
C VAL A 152 -0.60 20.68 16.51
N SER A 153 -1.56 20.41 17.40
CA SER A 153 -2.78 19.66 17.08
C SER A 153 -3.88 20.51 16.44
N ASN A 154 -3.88 21.83 16.67
CA ASN A 154 -4.82 22.79 16.07
C ASN A 154 -4.22 23.60 14.91
N CYS A 155 -3.06 23.20 14.39
CA CYS A 155 -2.43 23.92 13.29
C CYS A 155 -3.02 23.51 11.91
N PRO A 156 -2.93 24.38 10.89
CA PRO A 156 -3.42 24.09 9.53
C PRO A 156 -2.77 22.87 8.86
N VAL A 157 -1.62 22.43 9.38
CA VAL A 157 -0.81 21.31 8.90
C VAL A 157 -0.78 20.14 9.90
N GLY A 158 -1.75 20.09 10.81
CA GLY A 158 -1.85 19.05 11.85
C GLY A 158 -2.09 17.65 11.28
N ASP A 159 -2.51 17.56 10.02
CA ASP A 159 -2.62 16.31 9.26
C ASP A 159 -1.29 15.56 9.15
N LEU A 160 -0.15 16.27 9.16
CA LEU A 160 1.19 15.67 9.17
C LEU A 160 1.49 14.89 10.46
N LEU A 161 0.81 15.22 11.57
CA LEU A 161 0.94 14.48 12.83
C LEU A 161 0.05 13.24 12.89
N ASP A 162 -0.89 13.08 11.96
CA ASP A 162 -1.80 11.95 11.96
C ASP A 162 -1.07 10.63 11.68
N ILE A 163 -1.68 9.52 12.12
CA ILE A 163 -1.14 8.19 11.85
C ILE A 163 -1.12 7.86 10.35
N SER A 164 -2.01 8.48 9.56
CA SER A 164 -2.04 8.35 8.10
C SER A 164 -0.73 8.74 7.43
N GLN A 165 -0.03 9.76 7.93
CA GLN A 165 1.28 10.16 7.39
C GLN A 165 2.33 9.04 7.59
N ARG A 166 2.39 8.46 8.80
CA ARG A 166 3.26 7.29 9.05
C ARG A 166 2.90 6.10 8.15
N LEU A 167 1.61 5.85 7.96
CA LEU A 167 1.11 4.75 7.11
C LEU A 167 1.47 4.96 5.63
N LYS A 168 1.44 6.20 5.15
CA LYS A 168 1.88 6.57 3.80
C LYS A 168 3.37 6.25 3.62
N THR A 169 4.23 6.81 4.47
CA THR A 169 5.68 6.59 4.39
C THR A 169 6.03 5.11 4.55
N ALA A 170 5.37 4.39 5.46
CA ALA A 170 5.56 2.95 5.63
C ALA A 170 5.17 2.14 4.38
N SER A 171 4.13 2.58 3.66
CA SER A 171 3.70 1.93 2.41
C SER A 171 4.69 2.19 1.27
N GLU A 172 5.29 3.38 1.22
CA GLU A 172 6.32 3.71 0.23
C GLU A 172 7.62 2.92 0.46
N VAL A 173 8.08 2.82 1.72
CA VAL A 173 9.20 1.94 2.11
C VAL A 173 8.93 0.51 1.67
N ASN A 174 7.73 0.01 1.99
CA ASN A 174 7.33 -1.34 1.64
C ASN A 174 7.36 -1.58 0.12
N ALA A 175 6.82 -0.64 -0.67
CA ALA A 175 6.79 -0.73 -2.12
C ALA A 175 8.20 -0.67 -2.72
N ALA A 176 9.11 0.13 -2.16
CA ALA A 176 10.47 0.24 -2.63
C ALA A 176 11.27 -1.06 -2.39
N ILE A 177 11.16 -1.66 -1.20
CA ILE A 177 11.77 -2.96 -0.89
C ILE A 177 11.22 -4.06 -1.82
N LEU A 178 9.90 -4.09 -2.06
CA LEU A 178 9.32 -5.06 -2.99
C LEU A 178 9.89 -4.88 -4.40
N THR A 179 10.02 -3.64 -4.87
CA THR A 179 10.56 -3.33 -6.20
C THR A 179 12.01 -3.77 -6.34
N SER A 180 12.85 -3.53 -5.33
CA SER A 180 14.25 -3.95 -5.37
C SER A 180 14.40 -5.47 -5.35
N GLN A 181 13.44 -6.19 -4.74
CA GLN A 181 13.39 -7.66 -4.75
C GLN A 181 12.68 -8.22 -6.01
N SER A 182 12.37 -7.38 -7.00
CA SER A 182 11.60 -7.75 -8.20
C SER A 182 10.21 -8.34 -7.90
N HIS A 183 9.67 -8.06 -6.71
CA HIS A 183 8.30 -8.38 -6.36
C HIS A 183 7.35 -7.27 -6.81
N GLU A 184 6.10 -7.65 -7.08
CA GLU A 184 5.06 -6.69 -7.39
C GLU A 184 4.69 -5.86 -6.15
N LYS A 185 4.57 -4.54 -6.34
CA LYS A 185 4.24 -3.56 -5.28
C LYS A 185 2.86 -3.81 -4.67
N ASP A 186 1.88 -4.09 -5.53
CA ASP A 186 0.48 -4.24 -5.16
C ASP A 186 0.04 -5.69 -5.31
N PRO A 187 -0.77 -6.23 -4.37
CA PRO A 187 -1.30 -7.57 -4.52
C PRO A 187 -2.29 -7.65 -5.69
N LYS A 188 -2.23 -8.75 -6.44
CA LYS A 188 -3.11 -9.00 -7.59
C LYS A 188 -4.58 -9.14 -7.20
N LEU A 189 -4.85 -9.69 -6.02
CA LEU A 189 -6.22 -10.04 -5.60
C LEU A 189 -7.13 -8.78 -5.49
N PRO A 190 -6.77 -7.71 -4.76
CA PRO A 190 -7.54 -6.46 -4.78
C PRO A 190 -7.74 -5.87 -6.18
N SER A 191 -6.73 -5.95 -7.05
CA SER A 191 -6.82 -5.46 -8.43
C SER A 191 -7.86 -6.24 -9.24
N LEU A 192 -7.93 -7.57 -9.08
CA LEU A 192 -8.96 -8.41 -9.70
C LEU A 192 -10.36 -8.08 -9.16
N LEU A 193 -10.49 -7.82 -7.85
CA LEU A 193 -11.77 -7.41 -7.25
C LEU A 193 -12.25 -6.05 -7.77
N LYS A 194 -11.33 -5.08 -7.92
CA LYS A 194 -11.62 -3.79 -8.56
C LYS A 194 -12.03 -3.97 -10.03
N MET A 195 -11.35 -4.86 -10.75
CA MET A 195 -11.67 -5.18 -12.14
C MET A 195 -13.05 -5.84 -12.28
N LEU A 196 -13.43 -6.72 -11.35
CA LEU A 196 -14.79 -7.29 -11.28
C LEU A 196 -15.85 -6.18 -11.12
N LEU A 197 -15.66 -5.27 -10.16
CA LEU A 197 -16.59 -4.15 -9.96
C LEU A 197 -16.69 -3.26 -11.20
N TRP A 198 -15.55 -2.96 -11.83
CA TRP A 198 -15.50 -2.20 -13.08
C TRP A 198 -16.24 -2.93 -14.21
N ALA A 199 -16.00 -4.23 -14.39
CA ALA A 199 -16.66 -5.03 -15.42
C ALA A 199 -18.18 -5.09 -15.22
N GLN A 200 -18.65 -5.21 -13.98
CA GLN A 200 -20.07 -5.13 -13.64
C GLN A 200 -20.66 -3.76 -14.02
N ASN A 201 -19.99 -2.66 -13.69
CA ASN A 201 -20.44 -1.32 -14.08
C ASN A 201 -20.52 -1.16 -15.60
N GLN A 202 -19.58 -1.74 -16.35
CA GLN A 202 -19.63 -1.74 -17.82
C GLN A 202 -20.76 -2.61 -18.38
N LEU A 203 -21.11 -3.72 -17.70
CA LEU A 203 -22.25 -4.55 -18.09
C LEU A 203 -23.60 -3.89 -17.79
N ASP A 204 -23.68 -3.03 -16.77
CA ASP A 204 -24.92 -2.35 -16.37
C ASP A 204 -25.55 -1.54 -17.52
N GLU A 205 -24.74 -1.03 -18.46
CA GLU A 205 -25.22 -0.32 -19.65
C GLU A 205 -25.83 -1.25 -20.71
N LYS A 206 -25.44 -2.53 -20.72
CA LYS A 206 -25.68 -3.48 -21.82
C LYS A 206 -26.66 -4.60 -21.46
N ALA A 207 -26.70 -5.01 -20.20
CA ALA A 207 -27.45 -6.17 -19.76
C ALA A 207 -28.03 -6.01 -18.35
N ALA A 208 -29.12 -6.73 -18.08
CA ALA A 208 -29.60 -7.04 -16.74
C ALA A 208 -29.13 -8.46 -16.42
N TYR A 209 -28.30 -8.62 -15.39
CA TYR A 209 -27.60 -9.86 -15.06
C TYR A 209 -27.46 -10.02 -13.53
N PRO A 210 -27.20 -11.23 -13.02
CA PRO A 210 -26.94 -11.44 -11.60
C PRO A 210 -25.64 -10.77 -11.16
N ARG A 211 -25.70 -9.94 -10.13
CA ARG A 211 -24.59 -9.07 -9.70
C ARG A 211 -24.05 -9.49 -8.33
N ILE A 212 -22.73 -9.40 -8.17
CA ILE A 212 -22.07 -9.48 -6.87
C ILE A 212 -21.98 -8.08 -6.28
N LYS A 213 -22.69 -7.81 -5.19
CA LYS A 213 -22.56 -6.56 -4.42
C LYS A 213 -21.64 -6.70 -3.22
N ASN A 214 -21.70 -7.85 -2.55
CA ASN A 214 -20.86 -8.16 -1.40
C ASN A 214 -19.73 -9.10 -1.81
N LEU A 215 -18.52 -8.54 -1.95
CA LEU A 215 -17.33 -9.27 -2.36
C LEU A 215 -16.90 -10.36 -1.35
N SER A 216 -17.24 -10.20 -0.07
CA SER A 216 -16.88 -11.16 0.98
C SER A 216 -17.73 -12.42 0.92
N THR A 217 -19.02 -12.27 0.61
CA THR A 217 -19.96 -13.41 0.48
C THR A 217 -20.01 -13.98 -0.94
N ALA A 218 -19.57 -13.20 -1.93
CA ALA A 218 -19.66 -13.50 -3.36
C ALA A 218 -21.07 -13.92 -3.83
N MET A 219 -22.12 -13.54 -3.10
CA MET A 219 -23.50 -13.90 -3.45
C MET A 219 -23.97 -13.14 -4.70
N LEU A 220 -24.58 -13.87 -5.63
CA LEU A 220 -25.24 -13.32 -6.80
C LEU A 220 -26.65 -12.85 -6.42
N GLU A 221 -26.88 -11.54 -6.57
CA GLU A 221 -28.20 -10.94 -6.50
C GLU A 221 -28.83 -10.88 -7.89
N ASP A 222 -30.06 -11.35 -8.01
CA ASP A 222 -30.77 -11.36 -9.29
C ASP A 222 -30.99 -9.93 -9.82
N PRO A 223 -31.00 -9.75 -11.16
CA PRO A 223 -31.23 -8.44 -11.73
C PRO A 223 -32.61 -7.91 -11.33
N ALA A 224 -32.67 -6.62 -10.96
CA ALA A 224 -33.94 -5.93 -10.83
C ALA A 224 -34.63 -5.92 -12.20
N VAL A 225 -35.77 -6.62 -12.29
CA VAL A 225 -36.60 -6.73 -13.49
C VAL A 225 -37.09 -5.35 -13.94
#